data_AF-A0A523YND4-F1
#
_entry.id   AF-A0A523YND4-F1
#
_cell.length_a   1.000
_cell.length_b   1.000
_cell.length_c   1.000
_cell.angle_alpha   90.00
_cell.angle_beta   90.00
_cell.angle_gamma   90.00
#
_symmetry.space_group_name_H-M   'P 1'
#
loop_
_entity.id
_entity.type
_entity.pdbx_description
1 polymer ?
#
loop_
_entity_poly.entity_id
_entity_poly.type
_entity_poly.pdbx_seq_one_letter_code
_entity_poly.pdbx_strand_id
1 'polypeptide(L)'
;MIPKLSADQKKGLKHLNIHLNTLIFGDYVREIKKAYRRMAKVYHPDKGGDGDMFKEINRAHELMLQWIEDPKFRSNNGLPGCWSYNGYTNRWSPPLWQ
;
A
#
# COMPACT_ATOMS: atom_id res chain seq x y z
N MET A 1 9.04 -6.77 5.52
CA MET A 1 8.61 -7.08 4.13
C MET A 1 8.08 -5.80 3.52
N ILE A 2 8.46 -5.45 2.29
CA ILE A 2 8.04 -4.17 1.67
C ILE A 2 6.91 -4.47 0.68
N PRO A 3 5.70 -3.90 0.82
CA PRO A 3 4.60 -4.13 -0.12
C PRO A 3 4.98 -3.66 -1.52
N LYS A 4 4.81 -4.55 -2.50
CA LYS A 4 5.05 -4.28 -3.92
C LYS A 4 3.75 -3.74 -4.51
N LEU A 5 3.74 -2.43 -4.71
CA LEU A 5 2.59 -1.69 -5.26
C LEU A 5 2.90 -1.24 -6.69
N SER A 6 1.93 -1.39 -7.59
CA SER A 6 1.92 -0.79 -8.93
C SER A 6 1.89 0.74 -8.86
N ALA A 7 2.24 1.43 -9.94
CA ALA A 7 2.17 2.89 -10.02
C ALA A 7 0.76 3.42 -9.68
N ASP A 8 -0.28 2.74 -10.14
CA ASP A 8 -1.67 3.14 -9.90
C ASP A 8 -2.10 2.87 -8.45
N GLN A 9 -1.63 1.78 -7.85
CA GLN A 9 -1.84 1.52 -6.42
C GLN A 9 -1.12 2.56 -5.54
N LYS A 10 0.08 2.99 -5.93
CA LYS A 10 0.80 4.09 -5.25
C LYS A 10 0.07 5.42 -5.37
N LYS A 11 -0.53 5.72 -6.53
CA LYS A 11 -1.42 6.87 -6.68
C LYS A 11 -2.64 6.74 -5.77
N GLY A 12 -3.27 5.57 -5.74
CA GLY A 12 -4.42 5.31 -4.88
C GLY A 12 -4.13 5.53 -3.40
N LEU A 13 -2.96 5.09 -2.92
CA LEU A 13 -2.48 5.37 -1.56
C LEU A 13 -2.38 6.87 -1.25
N LYS A 14 -1.93 7.69 -2.22
CA LYS A 14 -1.88 9.15 -2.08
C LYS A 14 -3.28 9.74 -2.02
N HIS A 15 -4.20 9.31 -2.90
CA HIS A 15 -5.58 9.79 -2.92
C HIS A 15 -6.37 9.40 -1.66
N LEU A 16 -6.09 8.22 -1.08
CA LEU A 16 -6.68 7.78 0.17
C LEU A 16 -5.97 8.35 1.41
N ASN A 17 -4.84 9.03 1.22
CA ASN A 17 -3.98 9.57 2.28
C ASN A 17 -3.61 8.52 3.34
N ILE A 18 -3.17 7.35 2.88
CA ILE A 18 -2.70 6.24 3.72
C ILE A 18 -1.18 6.17 3.63
N HIS A 19 -0.50 5.98 4.77
CA HIS A 19 0.94 5.83 4.79
C HIS A 19 1.36 4.37 4.52
N LEU A 20 2.50 4.17 3.85
CA LEU A 20 3.02 2.83 3.52
C LEU A 20 3.26 1.98 4.78
N ASN A 21 3.75 2.60 5.87
CA ASN A 21 3.96 1.92 7.16
C ASN A 21 2.67 1.30 7.71
N THR A 22 1.52 1.93 7.49
CA THR A 22 0.22 1.40 7.92
C THR A 22 -0.09 0.06 7.26
N LEU A 23 0.35 -0.15 6.02
CA LEU A 23 0.20 -1.42 5.32
C LEU A 23 1.16 -2.52 5.81
N ILE A 24 2.27 -2.13 6.44
CA ILE A 24 3.31 -3.07 6.89
C ILE A 24 3.01 -3.59 8.30
N PHE A 25 2.55 -2.70 9.19
CA PHE A 25 2.40 -3.00 10.61
C PHE A 25 0.92 -3.13 11.05
N GLY A 26 -0.03 -2.66 10.24
CA GLY A 26 -1.44 -2.59 10.60
C GLY A 26 -2.35 -3.51 9.78
N ASP A 27 -3.61 -3.58 10.20
CA ASP A 27 -4.70 -4.18 9.42
C ASP A 27 -5.02 -3.28 8.21
N TYR A 28 -4.32 -3.54 7.12
CA TYR A 28 -4.42 -2.79 5.88
C TYR A 28 -5.85 -2.76 5.34
N VAL A 29 -6.61 -3.85 5.48
CA VAL A 29 -8.01 -3.95 5.00
C VAL A 29 -8.88 -2.93 5.73
N ARG A 30 -8.76 -2.88 7.06
CA ARG A 30 -9.56 -1.95 7.88
C ARG A 30 -9.18 -0.49 7.62
N GLU A 31 -7.88 -0.20 7.48
CA GLU A 31 -7.38 1.15 7.26
C GLU A 31 -7.78 1.69 5.88
N ILE A 32 -7.72 0.86 4.82
CA ILE A 32 -8.16 1.23 3.47
C ILE A 32 -9.67 1.58 3.46
N LYS A 33 -10.51 0.73 4.06
CA LYS A 33 -11.95 0.99 4.16
C LYS A 33 -12.26 2.24 4.98
N LYS A 34 -11.54 2.47 6.08
CA LYS A 34 -11.72 3.64 6.94
C LYS A 34 -11.32 4.93 6.22
N ALA A 35 -10.19 4.93 5.54
CA ALA A 35 -9.69 6.06 4.78
C ALA A 35 -10.65 6.42 3.62
N TYR A 36 -11.12 5.42 2.87
CA TYR A 36 -12.12 5.61 1.82
C TYR A 36 -13.39 6.28 2.36
N ARG A 37 -13.97 5.76 3.44
CA ARG A 37 -15.16 6.36 4.06
C ARG A 37 -14.96 7.80 4.50
N ARG A 38 -13.75 8.14 5.00
CA ARG A 38 -13.40 9.51 5.39
C ARG A 38 -13.34 10.43 4.18
N MET A 39 -12.64 10.04 3.12
CA MET A 39 -12.49 10.84 1.90
C MET A 39 -13.82 10.96 1.14
N ALA A 40 -14.58 9.87 1.03
CA ALA A 40 -15.91 9.86 0.43
C ALA A 40 -16.88 10.86 1.09
N LYS A 41 -16.80 11.02 2.42
CA LYS A 41 -17.61 12.01 3.14
C LYS A 41 -17.20 13.47 2.86
N VAL A 42 -15.93 13.71 2.58
CA VAL A 42 -15.37 15.05 2.32
C VAL A 42 -15.67 15.49 0.89
N TYR A 43 -15.47 14.60 -0.08
CA TYR A 43 -15.64 14.90 -1.51
C TYR A 43 -17.01 14.51 -2.06
N HIS A 44 -17.99 14.24 -1.19
CA HIS A 44 -19.32 13.84 -1.65
C HIS A 44 -19.97 14.97 -2.46
N PRO A 45 -20.47 14.72 -3.69
CA PRO A 45 -21.05 15.76 -4.54
C PRO A 45 -22.25 16.45 -3.87
N ASP A 46 -23.11 15.70 -3.17
CA ASP A 46 -24.27 16.25 -2.45
C ASP A 46 -23.90 17.26 -1.35
N LYS A 47 -22.66 17.25 -0.87
CA LYS A 47 -22.16 18.19 0.14
C LYS A 47 -21.37 19.36 -0.46
N GLY A 48 -21.42 19.53 -1.79
CA GLY A 48 -20.62 20.52 -2.50
C GLY A 48 -19.17 20.08 -2.73
N GLY A 49 -18.90 18.77 -2.66
CA GLY A 49 -17.60 18.20 -2.97
C GLY A 49 -17.35 18.07 -4.47
N ASP A 50 -16.08 17.88 -4.84
CA ASP A 50 -15.66 17.71 -6.23
C ASP A 50 -15.91 16.26 -6.69
N GLY A 51 -16.81 16.10 -7.65
CA GLY A 51 -17.19 14.81 -8.22
C GLY A 51 -16.05 14.12 -8.98
N ASP A 52 -15.10 14.86 -9.54
CA ASP A 52 -13.97 14.27 -10.25
C ASP A 52 -12.95 13.68 -9.26
N MET A 53 -12.74 14.37 -8.13
CA MET A 53 -11.96 13.83 -7.02
C MET A 53 -12.61 12.58 -6.41
N PHE A 54 -13.94 12.55 -6.33
CA PHE A 54 -14.67 11.37 -5.84
C PHE A 54 -14.48 10.14 -6.74
N LYS A 55 -14.50 10.32 -8.07
CA LYS A 55 -14.20 9.24 -9.03
C LYS A 55 -12.79 8.67 -8.80
N GLU A 56 -11.80 9.53 -8.60
CA GLU A 56 -10.42 9.09 -8.37
C GLU A 56 -10.26 8.35 -7.03
N ILE A 57 -10.97 8.80 -5.99
CA ILE A 57 -11.04 8.11 -4.69
C ILE A 57 -11.68 6.72 -4.81
N ASN A 58 -12.77 6.60 -5.59
CA ASN A 58 -13.40 5.31 -5.87
C ASN A 58 -12.44 4.37 -6.60
N ARG A 59 -11.80 4.85 -7.67
CA ARG A 59 -10.82 4.08 -8.44
C ARG A 59 -9.65 3.63 -7.57
N ALA A 60 -9.14 4.53 -6.73
CA ALA A 60 -8.09 4.21 -5.76
C ALA A 60 -8.52 3.09 -4.81
N HIS A 61 -9.75 3.13 -4.30
CA HIS A 61 -10.27 2.11 -3.39
C HIS A 61 -10.40 0.74 -4.09
N GLU A 62 -10.91 0.69 -5.31
CA GLU A 62 -11.00 -0.55 -6.11
C GLU A 62 -9.63 -1.19 -6.33
N LEU A 63 -8.62 -0.39 -6.72
CA LEU A 63 -7.25 -0.86 -6.91
C LEU A 63 -6.65 -1.42 -5.62
N MET A 64 -6.96 -0.81 -4.48
CA MET A 64 -6.51 -1.28 -3.18
C MET A 64 -7.24 -2.56 -2.76
N LEU A 65 -8.51 -2.75 -3.11
CA LEU A 65 -9.22 -4.01 -2.89
C LEU A 65 -8.62 -5.15 -3.73
N GLN A 66 -8.30 -4.90 -4.99
CA GLN A 66 -7.58 -5.89 -5.82
C GLN A 66 -6.22 -6.27 -5.23
N TRP A 67 -5.50 -5.29 -4.64
CA TRP A 67 -4.26 -5.56 -3.95
C TRP A 67 -4.46 -6.36 -2.64
N ILE A 68 -5.58 -6.15 -1.94
CA ILE A 68 -5.93 -6.91 -0.73
C ILE A 68 -6.16 -8.39 -1.05
N GLU A 69 -6.74 -8.71 -2.21
CA GLU A 69 -6.98 -10.09 -2.65
C GLU A 69 -5.68 -10.85 -2.94
N ASP A 70 -4.70 -10.20 -3.56
CA ASP A 70 -3.37 -10.76 -3.84
C ASP A 70 -2.25 -9.80 -3.36
N PRO A 71 -1.98 -9.74 -2.05
CA PRO A 71 -1.04 -8.78 -1.49
C PRO A 71 0.40 -9.21 -1.77
N LYS A 72 0.98 -8.62 -2.81
CA LYS A 72 2.38 -8.89 -3.19
C LYS A 72 3.32 -8.12 -2.29
N PHE A 73 4.18 -8.83 -1.55
CA PHE A 73 5.30 -8.23 -0.82
C PHE A 73 6.61 -8.58 -1.52
N ARG A 74 7.54 -7.63 -1.57
CA ARG A 74 8.96 -7.97 -1.75
C ARG A 74 9.39 -8.69 -0.49
N SER A 75 9.53 -10.00 -0.60
CA SER A 75 10.29 -10.74 0.37
C SER A 75 11.74 -10.34 0.18
N ASN A 76 12.39 -9.93 1.28
CA ASN A 76 13.84 -9.81 1.30
C ASN A 76 14.38 -11.21 1.68
N ASN A 77 13.93 -12.22 0.94
CA ASN A 77 14.43 -13.57 1.13
C ASN A 77 15.80 -13.59 0.46
N GLY A 78 16.83 -13.27 1.24
CA GLY A 78 18.13 -13.84 0.95
C GLY A 78 17.92 -15.34 0.75
N LEU A 79 18.41 -15.86 -0.37
CA LEU A 79 18.32 -17.29 -0.65
C LEU A 79 18.85 -18.05 0.59
N PRO A 80 18.17 -19.13 1.03
CA PRO A 80 18.65 -19.93 2.15
C PRO A 80 20.12 -20.30 1.93
N GLY A 81 20.98 -19.99 2.90
CA GLY A 81 22.43 -20.24 2.81
C GLY A 81 23.27 -19.20 2.05
N CYS A 82 22.69 -18.19 1.40
CA CYS A 82 23.45 -17.15 0.70
C CYS A 82 23.48 -15.83 1.48
N TRP A 83 24.68 -15.25 1.59
CA TRP A 83 24.86 -13.86 1.99
C TRP A 83 24.15 -12.94 0.99
N SER A 84 23.37 -11.98 1.49
CA SER A 84 22.74 -10.97 0.62
C SER A 84 23.41 -9.61 0.82
N TYR A 85 23.90 -9.03 -0.27
CA TYR A 85 24.44 -7.68 -0.26
C TYR A 85 23.31 -6.67 -0.45
N ASN A 86 23.11 -5.78 0.53
CA ASN A 86 22.17 -4.67 0.42
C ASN A 86 22.91 -3.41 -0.05
N GLY A 87 22.77 -3.08 -1.34
CA GLY A 87 23.38 -1.89 -1.94
C GLY A 87 22.82 -0.54 -1.46
N TYR A 88 21.66 -0.51 -0.80
CA TYR A 88 21.13 0.73 -0.21
C TYR A 88 21.81 1.07 1.12
N THR A 89 22.19 0.06 1.90
CA THR A 89 22.83 0.26 3.21
C THR A 89 24.32 -0.03 3.21
N ASN A 90 24.90 -0.46 2.07
CA ASN A 90 26.26 -1.00 1.96
C ASN A 90 26.57 -2.04 3.04
N ARG A 91 25.59 -2.91 3.34
CA ARG A 91 25.72 -3.92 4.39
C ARG A 91 25.39 -5.30 3.84
N TRP A 92 26.16 -6.28 4.29
CA TRP A 92 25.89 -7.68 4.09
C TRP A 92 24.92 -8.16 5.18
N SER A 93 23.88 -8.91 4.79
CA SER A 93 22.99 -9.59 5.73
C SER A 93 23.32 -11.08 5.75
N PRO A 94 23.47 -11.70 6.94
CA PRO A 94 23.79 -13.12 7.05
C PRO A 94 22.65 -13.98 6.51
N PRO A 95 22.94 -15.19 6.01
CA PRO A 95 21.92 -16.13 5.58
C PRO A 95 21.00 -16.52 6.75
N LEU A 96 19.71 -16.70 6.47
CA LEU A 96 18.77 -17.24 7.45
C LEU A 96 19.06 -18.75 7.59
N TRP A 97 19.53 -19.17 8.76
CA TRP A 97 19.68 -20.58 9.11
C TRP A 97 18.31 -21.13 9.53
N GLN A 98 17.94 -22.29 8.97
CA GLN A 98 16.68 -22.97 9.23
C GLN A 98 16.83 -23.97 10.38
#